data_AF-A0A6G7C3S1-F1
#
_entry.id   AF-A0A6G7C3S1-F1
#
_cell.length_a   1.000
_cell.length_b   1.000
_cell.length_c   1.000
_cell.angle_alpha   90.00
_cell.angle_beta   90.00
_cell.angle_gamma   90.00
#
_symmetry.space_group_name_H-M   'P 1'
#
loop_
_entity.id
_entity.type
_entity.pdbx_description
1 polymer ?
#
loop_
_entity_poly.entity_id
_entity_poly.type
_entity_poly.pdbx_seq_one_letter_code
_entity_poly.pdbx_strand_id
1 'polypeptide(L)'
;MKLYFYLCFWFCLLQLIGWLVWPFLGLETVILKVQSTGFYGNINPYAENPYKEIAKIWHVTTEIASLINRAIAIVYFVSLMAIVGSIFLIKKVGFDKMTKLAFILSVVIVIILTGLPLDLFK
;
A
#
# COMPACT_ATOMS: atom_id res chain seq x y z
N MET A 1 8.24 15.26 -18.54
CA MET A 1 7.10 14.44 -18.04
C MET A 1 7.26 12.94 -18.31
N LYS A 2 7.78 12.50 -19.47
CA LYS A 2 7.95 11.06 -19.76
C LYS A 2 8.81 10.31 -18.72
N LEU A 3 9.95 10.89 -18.34
CA LEU A 3 10.85 10.32 -17.33
C LEU A 3 10.14 10.10 -15.97
N TYR A 4 9.35 11.08 -15.52
CA TYR A 4 8.60 10.99 -14.26
C TYR A 4 7.64 9.79 -14.23
N PHE A 5 6.87 9.61 -15.31
CA PHE A 5 5.96 8.47 -15.41
C PHE A 5 6.69 7.13 -15.31
N TYR A 6 7.84 6.98 -15.98
CA TYR A 6 8.63 5.76 -15.89
C TYR A 6 9.24 5.54 -14.50
N LEU A 7 9.67 6.61 -13.82
CA LEU A 7 10.14 6.50 -12.43
C LEU A 7 9.02 6.05 -11.48
N CYS A 8 7.83 6.65 -11.59
CA CYS A 8 6.65 6.21 -10.83
C CYS A 8 6.30 4.75 -11.13
N PHE A 9 6.32 4.37 -12.41
CA PHE A 9 6.07 3.00 -12.83
C PHE A 9 7.07 2.01 -12.20
N TRP A 10 8.38 2.27 -12.32
CA TRP A 10 9.41 1.40 -11.77
C TRP A 10 9.34 1.30 -10.25
N PHE A 11 9.11 2.42 -9.56
CA PHE A 11 8.93 2.44 -8.12
C PHE A 11 7.72 1.59 -7.70
N CYS A 12 6.56 1.78 -8.35
CA CYS A 12 5.35 1.02 -8.05
C CYS A 12 5.49 -0.46 -8.42
N LEU A 13 6.21 -0.77 -9.52
CA LEU A 13 6.49 -2.13 -9.94
C LEU A 13 7.35 -2.85 -8.90
N LEU A 14 8.42 -2.22 -8.41
CA LEU A 14 9.26 -2.80 -7.36
C LEU A 14 8.47 -3.02 -6.06
N GLN A 15 7.62 -2.07 -5.66
CA GLN A 15 6.76 -2.24 -4.50
C GLN A 15 5.72 -3.36 -4.67
N LEU A 16 5.14 -3.49 -5.87
CA LEU A 16 4.19 -4.54 -6.21
C LEU A 16 4.87 -5.92 -6.24
N ILE A 17 6.05 -6.03 -6.87
CA ILE A 17 6.88 -7.24 -6.85
C ILE A 17 7.22 -7.60 -5.41
N GLY A 18 7.66 -6.63 -4.60
CA GLY A 18 7.87 -6.84 -3.18
C GLY A 18 6.62 -7.45 -2.54
N TRP A 19 5.48 -6.78 -2.65
CA TRP A 19 4.22 -7.28 -2.12
C TRP A 19 3.86 -8.71 -2.58
N LEU A 20 4.09 -9.06 -3.84
CA LEU A 20 3.76 -10.37 -4.42
C LEU A 20 4.79 -11.46 -4.11
N VAL A 21 6.07 -11.12 -3.93
CA VAL A 21 7.18 -12.05 -3.71
C VAL A 21 7.45 -12.31 -2.23
N TRP A 22 7.13 -11.36 -1.35
CA TRP A 22 7.18 -11.52 0.12
C TRP A 22 6.61 -12.88 0.62
N PRO A 23 5.43 -13.35 0.14
CA PRO A 23 4.86 -14.66 0.46
C PRO A 23 5.77 -15.85 0.19
N PHE A 24 6.49 -15.82 -0.92
CA PHE A 24 7.30 -16.92 -1.42
C PHE A 24 8.67 -16.99 -0.73
N LEU A 25 9.06 -15.92 -0.02
CA LEU A 25 10.26 -15.85 0.80
C LEU A 25 10.02 -16.32 2.25
N GLY A 26 8.86 -16.95 2.53
CA GLY A 26 8.49 -17.39 3.87
C GLY A 26 8.01 -16.27 4.80
N LEU A 27 7.79 -15.06 4.27
CA LEU A 27 7.28 -13.90 4.98
C LEU A 27 5.81 -13.65 4.55
N GLU A 28 4.86 -14.32 5.22
CA GLU A 28 3.39 -14.18 5.16
C GLU A 28 2.73 -13.91 3.78
N THR A 29 1.71 -14.71 3.44
CA THR A 29 0.99 -14.58 2.16
C THR A 29 0.33 -13.20 1.98
N VAL A 30 0.23 -12.69 0.74
CA VAL A 30 -0.45 -11.41 0.42
C VAL A 30 -1.87 -11.40 0.99
N ILE A 31 -2.51 -12.57 0.97
CA ILE A 31 -3.83 -12.80 1.55
C ILE A 31 -3.79 -12.59 3.07
N LEU A 32 -2.79 -13.09 3.80
CA LEU A 32 -2.58 -12.78 5.22
C LEU A 32 -2.25 -11.29 5.43
N LYS A 33 -1.45 -10.66 4.57
CA LYS A 33 -1.17 -9.21 4.66
C LYS A 33 -2.38 -8.31 4.40
N VAL A 34 -3.38 -8.78 3.64
CA VAL A 34 -4.63 -8.03 3.40
C VAL A 34 -5.76 -8.45 4.35
N GLN A 35 -5.76 -9.70 4.82
CA GLN A 35 -6.84 -10.28 5.65
C GLN A 35 -6.49 -10.44 7.14
N SER A 36 -5.24 -10.63 7.56
CA SER A 36 -4.86 -10.84 8.96
C SER A 36 -4.06 -9.67 9.56
N THR A 37 -3.00 -9.21 8.90
CA THR A 37 -2.08 -8.17 9.43
C THR A 37 -2.31 -6.77 8.84
N GLY A 38 -2.92 -6.65 7.65
CA GLY A 38 -3.12 -5.37 6.95
C GLY A 38 -1.80 -4.62 6.64
N PHE A 39 -1.86 -3.32 6.32
CA PHE A 39 -0.69 -2.54 5.92
C PHE A 39 0.30 -2.32 7.09
N TYR A 40 -0.22 -2.16 8.31
CA TYR A 40 0.53 -1.82 9.52
C TYR A 40 0.80 -2.99 10.49
N GLY A 41 0.38 -4.23 10.19
CA GLY A 41 0.40 -5.33 11.18
C GLY A 41 1.74 -6.02 11.42
N ASN A 42 2.86 -5.44 10.97
CA ASN A 42 4.18 -6.04 11.12
C ASN A 42 4.88 -5.66 12.45
N ILE A 43 4.15 -5.24 13.48
CA ILE A 43 4.76 -4.87 14.77
C ILE A 43 5.00 -6.10 15.64
N ASN A 44 4.13 -7.12 15.55
CA ASN A 44 4.36 -8.49 16.03
C ASN A 44 3.09 -9.31 15.70
N PRO A 45 3.10 -10.25 14.73
CA PRO A 45 1.94 -11.07 14.42
C PRO A 45 1.52 -11.99 15.58
N TYR A 46 2.38 -12.15 16.61
CA TYR A 46 2.13 -12.91 17.84
C TYR A 46 1.78 -12.03 19.04
N ALA A 47 1.68 -10.70 18.89
CA ALA A 47 1.13 -9.87 19.96
C ALA A 47 -0.36 -10.17 20.11
N GLU A 48 -0.82 -10.29 21.36
CA GLU A 48 -2.21 -10.59 21.73
C GLU A 48 -3.23 -9.61 21.11
N ASN A 49 -2.77 -8.44 20.63
CA ASN A 49 -3.58 -7.47 19.90
C ASN A 49 -2.71 -6.46 19.10
N PRO A 50 -2.31 -6.77 17.83
CA PRO A 50 -1.40 -5.92 17.06
C PRO A 50 -1.98 -4.54 16.70
N TYR A 51 -3.29 -4.36 16.90
CA TYR A 51 -4.02 -3.12 16.62
C TYR A 51 -4.24 -2.24 17.85
N LYS A 52 -3.81 -2.66 19.06
CA LYS A 52 -4.09 -1.93 20.31
C LYS A 52 -3.46 -0.54 20.34
N GLU A 53 -2.22 -0.42 19.88
CA GLU A 53 -1.53 0.87 19.81
C GLU A 53 -2.16 1.79 18.75
N ILE A 54 -2.49 1.25 17.57
CA ILE A 54 -3.16 2.00 16.51
C ILE A 54 -4.54 2.49 16.97
N ALA A 55 -5.32 1.61 17.61
CA ALA A 55 -6.62 1.92 18.17
C ALA A 55 -6.55 3.03 19.24
N LYS A 56 -5.50 3.00 20.08
CA LYS A 56 -5.24 4.01 21.10
C LYS A 56 -4.90 5.38 20.48
N ILE A 57 -4.04 5.41 19.46
CA ILE A 57 -3.64 6.65 18.76
C ILE A 57 -4.83 7.26 18.00
N TRP A 58 -5.65 6.43 17.37
CA TRP A 58 -6.80 6.89 16.58
C TRP A 58 -8.08 7.05 17.39
N HIS A 59 -8.06 6.77 18.70
CA HIS A 59 -9.23 6.80 19.58
C HIS A 59 -10.42 5.96 19.06
N VAL A 60 -10.14 4.80 18.48
CA VAL A 60 -11.13 3.87 17.94
C VAL A 60 -11.02 2.50 18.60
N THR A 61 -11.98 1.61 18.36
CA THR A 61 -11.86 0.21 18.79
C THR A 61 -10.82 -0.54 17.94
N THR A 62 -10.26 -1.63 18.48
CA THR A 62 -9.31 -2.49 17.75
C THR A 62 -9.91 -3.10 16.49
N GLU A 63 -11.21 -3.40 16.50
CA GLU A 63 -11.96 -3.86 15.33
C GLU A 63 -12.00 -2.79 14.22
N ILE A 64 -12.29 -1.54 14.58
CA ILE A 64 -12.29 -0.41 13.63
C ILE A 64 -10.87 -0.14 13.10
N ALA A 65 -9.85 -0.18 13.96
CA ALA A 65 -8.46 0.00 13.56
C ALA A 65 -8.00 -1.10 12.56
N SER A 66 -8.37 -2.36 12.81
CA SER A 66 -8.11 -3.47 11.90
C SER A 66 -8.80 -3.27 10.55
N LEU A 67 -10.08 -2.85 10.56
CA LEU A 67 -10.84 -2.62 9.33
C LEU A 67 -10.26 -1.47 8.50
N ILE A 68 -9.89 -0.34 9.14
CA ILE A 68 -9.22 0.79 8.48
C ILE A 68 -7.89 0.34 7.87
N ASN A 69 -7.09 -0.42 8.62
CA ASN A 69 -5.79 -0.92 8.16
C ASN A 69 -5.91 -1.86 6.94
N ARG A 70 -6.91 -2.75 6.92
CA ARG A 70 -7.21 -3.58 5.74
C ARG A 70 -7.67 -2.74 4.55
N ALA A 71 -8.51 -1.73 4.78
CA ALA A 71 -8.95 -0.81 3.73
C ALA A 71 -7.77 -0.05 3.11
N ILE A 72 -6.85 0.46 3.93
CA ILE A 72 -5.63 1.14 3.48
C ILE A 72 -4.75 0.19 2.66
N ALA A 73 -4.57 -1.06 3.10
CA ALA A 73 -3.81 -2.06 2.35
C ALA A 73 -4.40 -2.32 0.95
N ILE A 74 -5.73 -2.43 0.86
CA ILE A 74 -6.44 -2.62 -0.42
C ILE A 74 -6.25 -1.41 -1.32
N VAL A 75 -6.47 -0.19 -0.81
CA VAL A 75 -6.31 1.05 -1.58
C VAL A 75 -4.88 1.19 -2.10
N TYR A 76 -3.89 0.89 -1.26
CA TYR A 76 -2.49 0.88 -1.65
C TYR A 76 -2.21 -0.12 -2.79
N PHE A 77 -2.64 -1.37 -2.62
CA PHE A 77 -2.41 -2.42 -3.61
C PHE A 77 -3.09 -2.13 -4.95
N VAL A 78 -4.35 -1.67 -4.92
CA VAL A 78 -5.09 -1.29 -6.14
C VAL A 78 -4.41 -0.10 -6.83
N SER A 79 -3.91 0.87 -6.06
CA SER A 79 -3.18 2.02 -6.61
C SER A 79 -1.89 1.59 -7.32
N LEU A 80 -1.13 0.66 -6.74
CA LEU A 80 0.06 0.08 -7.39
C LEU A 80 -0.31 -0.64 -8.69
N MET A 81 -1.32 -1.50 -8.66
CA MET A 81 -1.78 -2.21 -9.86
C MET A 81 -2.28 -1.24 -10.95
N ALA A 82 -2.96 -0.16 -10.57
CA ALA A 82 -3.44 0.83 -11.53
C ALA A 82 -2.29 1.57 -12.22
N ILE A 83 -1.25 1.96 -11.47
CA ILE A 83 -0.05 2.59 -12.06
C ILE A 83 0.69 1.60 -12.96
N VAL A 84 0.95 0.37 -12.51
CA VAL A 84 1.65 -0.64 -13.31
C VAL A 84 0.84 -1.03 -14.55
N GLY A 85 -0.46 -1.29 -14.39
CA GLY A 85 -1.37 -1.64 -15.47
C GLY A 85 -1.60 -0.50 -16.48
N SER A 86 -1.38 0.75 -16.08
CA SER A 86 -1.53 1.90 -16.96
C SER A 86 -0.65 1.80 -18.22
N ILE A 87 0.50 1.11 -18.16
CA ILE A 87 1.43 0.95 -19.28
C ILE A 87 0.78 0.30 -20.50
N PHE A 88 -0.15 -0.64 -20.28
CA PHE A 88 -0.90 -1.31 -21.34
C PHE A 88 -1.95 -0.40 -21.98
N LEU A 89 -2.41 0.61 -21.25
CA LEU A 89 -3.46 1.54 -21.68
C LEU A 89 -2.91 2.87 -22.23
N ILE A 90 -1.61 3.15 -22.12
CA ILE A 90 -0.98 4.37 -22.64
C ILE A 90 -1.28 4.58 -24.12
N LYS A 91 -1.20 3.51 -24.93
CA LYS A 91 -1.48 3.58 -26.37
C LYS A 91 -2.93 3.94 -26.70
N LYS A 92 -3.88 3.58 -25.81
CA LYS A 92 -5.32 3.76 -26.02
C LYS A 92 -5.85 5.08 -25.46
N VAL A 93 -5.36 5.51 -24.30
CA VAL A 93 -5.90 6.66 -23.55
C VAL A 93 -5.06 7.93 -23.75
N GLY A 94 -3.81 7.79 -24.15
CA GLY A 94 -2.87 8.90 -24.34
C GLY A 94 -2.00 9.15 -23.10
N PHE A 95 -0.76 9.57 -23.38
CA PHE A 95 0.31 9.69 -22.39
C PHE A 95 0.00 10.71 -21.28
N ASP A 96 -0.58 11.85 -21.64
CA ASP A 96 -0.82 12.95 -20.70
C ASP A 96 -1.86 12.59 -19.63
N LYS A 97 -2.91 11.86 -20.02
CA LYS A 97 -3.94 11.39 -19.08
C LYS A 97 -3.38 10.34 -18.11
N MET A 98 -2.56 9.42 -18.62
CA MET A 98 -1.90 8.41 -17.79
C MET A 98 -0.89 9.02 -16.83
N THR A 99 -0.18 10.07 -17.25
CA THR A 99 0.75 10.79 -16.37
C THR A 99 0.03 11.48 -15.22
N LYS A 100 -1.14 12.10 -15.47
CA LYS A 100 -1.97 12.70 -14.41
C LYS A 100 -2.49 11.63 -13.43
N LEU A 101 -2.97 10.50 -13.94
CA LEU A 101 -3.41 9.37 -13.11
C LEU A 101 -2.27 8.86 -12.23
N ALA A 102 -1.09 8.63 -12.82
CA ALA A 102 0.09 8.19 -12.11
C ALA A 102 0.50 9.18 -11.02
N PHE A 103 0.45 10.49 -11.29
CA PHE A 103 0.74 11.52 -10.29
C PHE A 103 -0.22 11.45 -9.11
N ILE A 104 -1.54 11.43 -9.36
CA ILE A 104 -2.56 11.37 -8.30
C ILE A 104 -2.38 10.12 -7.43
N LEU A 105 -2.23 8.96 -8.07
CA LEU A 105 -2.04 7.70 -7.35
C LEU A 105 -0.69 7.67 -6.59
N SER A 106 0.36 8.30 -7.13
CA SER A 106 1.64 8.43 -6.43
C SER A 106 1.50 9.29 -5.18
N VAL A 107 0.73 10.37 -5.22
CA VAL A 107 0.43 11.20 -4.04
C VAL A 107 -0.33 10.38 -2.98
N VAL A 108 -1.33 9.59 -3.39
CA VAL A 108 -2.06 8.68 -2.48
C VAL A 108 -1.11 7.67 -1.83
N ILE A 109 -0.22 7.06 -2.61
CA ILE A 109 0.80 6.12 -2.11
C ILE A 109 1.71 6.80 -1.08
N VAL A 110 2.18 8.03 -1.37
CA VAL A 110 3.01 8.79 -0.43
C VAL A 110 2.23 9.08 0.85
N ILE A 111 0.97 9.53 0.77
CA ILE A 111 0.13 9.78 1.96
C ILE A 111 -0.03 8.51 2.79
N ILE A 112 -0.23 7.35 2.18
CA ILE A 112 -0.36 6.08 2.90
C ILE A 112 0.96 5.69 3.60
N LEU A 113 2.10 5.91 2.92
CA LEU A 113 3.44 5.64 3.46
C LEU A 113 3.84 6.64 4.57
N THR A 114 3.46 7.91 4.47
CA THR A 114 3.79 8.95 5.46
C THR A 114 2.75 9.08 6.56
N GLY A 115 1.51 8.62 6.32
CA GLY A 115 0.44 8.54 7.30
C GLY A 115 0.67 7.45 8.35
N LEU A 116 1.81 6.75 8.30
CA LEU A 116 2.29 5.96 9.41
C LEU A 116 2.48 6.87 10.63
N PRO A 117 1.88 6.53 11.79
CA PRO A 117 2.39 7.05 13.05
C PRO A 117 3.85 6.63 13.16
N LEU A 118 4.78 7.57 13.01
CA LEU A 118 6.22 7.34 13.21
C LEU A 118 6.50 6.78 14.61
N ASP A 119 5.57 6.99 15.55
CA ASP A 119 5.57 6.46 16.90
C ASP A 119 5.41 4.93 16.98
N LEU A 120 5.00 4.24 15.90
CA LEU A 120 4.95 2.77 15.84
C LEU A 120 6.32 2.11 15.54
N PHE A 121 7.35 2.89 15.23
CA PHE A 121 8.72 2.40 14.95
C PHE A 121 9.73 2.74 16.05
N LYS A 122 9.28 3.30 17.17
CA LYS A 122 10.12 3.54 18.36
C LYS A 122 10.20 2.30 19.25
#